data_AF-A0A3A5JS73-F1
#
_entry.id   AF-A0A3A5JS73-F1
#
_cell.length_a   1.000
_cell.length_b   1.000
_cell.length_c   1.000
_cell.angle_alpha   90.00
_cell.angle_beta   90.00
_cell.angle_gamma   90.00
#
_symmetry.space_group_name_H-M   'P 1'
#
loop_
_entity.id
_entity.type
_entity.pdbx_description
1 polymer ?
#
loop_
_entity_poly.entity_id
_entity_poly.type
_entity_poly.pdbx_seq_one_letter_code
_entity_poly.pdbx_strand_id
1 'polypeptide(L)'
;MVWRRVQVPATMALREFHGVLQVAMGWESVHLYQFIVHTVRYGSWELTAESPDIGLDTLKLRKGSRLLYEYDLNVPWEHEVRLEERRSAKPETHYPCCIGGDGNCPPEDSGGPERWTRQKDEALGLEMDKDL
;
A
#
# COMPACT_ATOMS: atom_id res chain seq x y z
N MET A 1 6.34 -12.70 0.53
CA MET A 1 5.77 -11.43 1.04
C MET A 1 6.21 -10.30 0.10
N VAL A 2 5.34 -9.34 -0.20
CA VAL A 2 5.69 -8.13 -0.99
C VAL A 2 5.60 -6.95 -0.05
N TRP A 3 6.63 -6.09 -0.01
CA TRP A 3 6.61 -4.90 0.85
C TRP A 3 7.40 -3.73 0.25
N ARG A 4 7.03 -2.52 0.67
CA ARG A 4 7.73 -1.26 0.37
C ARG A 4 7.84 -0.46 1.66
N ARG A 5 8.96 0.22 1.87
CA ARG A 5 9.18 1.19 2.95
C ARG A 5 9.35 2.55 2.34
N VAL A 6 8.41 3.43 2.60
CA VAL A 6 8.37 4.78 2.06
C VAL A 6 8.51 5.82 3.17
N GLN A 7 9.10 6.96 2.84
CA GLN A 7 9.07 8.17 3.67
C GLN A 7 8.18 9.20 2.99
N VAL A 8 7.25 9.75 3.75
CA VAL A 8 6.27 10.73 3.26
C VAL A 8 6.17 11.90 4.25
N PRO A 9 5.80 13.11 3.79
CA PRO A 9 5.51 14.22 4.67
C PRO A 9 4.35 13.89 5.62
N ALA A 10 4.44 14.28 6.89
CA ALA A 10 3.38 13.99 7.86
C ALA A 10 2.07 14.72 7.54
N THR A 11 2.14 15.85 6.84
CA THR A 11 0.99 16.66 6.40
C THR A 11 0.37 16.15 5.10
N MET A 12 0.97 15.14 4.45
CA MET A 12 0.44 14.55 3.21
C MET A 12 -0.96 14.01 3.46
N ALA A 13 -1.88 14.28 2.54
CA ALA A 13 -3.25 13.79 2.62
C ALA A 13 -3.30 12.27 2.40
N LEU A 14 -4.30 11.58 2.95
CA LEU A 14 -4.53 10.17 2.63
C LEU A 14 -4.72 9.93 1.13
N ARG A 15 -5.35 10.87 0.41
CA ARG A 15 -5.48 10.81 -1.06
C ARG A 15 -4.13 10.81 -1.77
N GLU A 16 -3.21 11.67 -1.33
CA GLU A 16 -1.86 11.72 -1.90
C GLU A 16 -1.06 10.47 -1.52
N PHE A 17 -1.25 9.98 -0.29
CA PHE A 17 -0.63 8.74 0.17
C PHE A 17 -1.11 7.51 -0.61
N HIS A 18 -2.39 7.46 -1.01
CA HIS A 18 -2.89 6.47 -1.97
C HIS A 18 -2.06 6.49 -3.27
N GLY A 19 -1.81 7.67 -3.84
CA GLY A 19 -0.94 7.81 -5.01
C GLY A 19 0.48 7.28 -4.78
N VAL A 20 1.05 7.49 -3.59
CA VAL A 20 2.36 6.92 -3.23
C VAL A 20 2.33 5.40 -3.22
N LEU A 21 1.27 4.78 -2.66
CA LEU A 21 1.13 3.33 -2.62
C LEU A 21 0.96 2.75 -4.03
N GLN A 22 0.17 3.39 -4.88
CA GLN A 22 -0.03 2.99 -6.28
C GLN A 22 1.30 2.98 -7.04
N VAL A 23 2.08 4.06 -6.97
CA VAL A 23 3.41 4.12 -7.60
C VAL A 23 4.38 3.10 -7.00
N ALA A 24 4.37 2.91 -5.68
CA ALA A 24 5.26 1.96 -5.00
C ALA A 24 4.97 0.49 -5.36
N MET A 25 3.71 0.19 -5.69
CA MET A 25 3.27 -1.13 -6.13
C MET A 25 3.27 -1.29 -7.66
N GLY A 26 3.40 -0.21 -8.43
CA GLY A 26 3.34 -0.26 -9.90
C GLY A 26 1.92 -0.42 -10.44
N TRP A 27 0.94 0.16 -9.74
CA TRP A 27 -0.48 0.14 -10.08
C TRP A 27 -0.97 1.46 -10.69
N GLU A 28 -2.12 1.39 -11.34
CA GLU A 28 -2.64 2.43 -12.23
C GLU A 28 -3.74 3.31 -11.59
N SER A 29 -4.15 3.00 -10.36
CA SER A 29 -5.20 3.73 -9.63
C SER A 29 -6.55 3.77 -10.35
N VAL A 30 -6.89 2.71 -11.08
CA VAL A 30 -8.12 2.58 -11.85
C VAL A 30 -9.30 2.03 -11.04
N HIS A 31 -9.02 1.46 -9.86
CA HIS A 31 -10.05 0.88 -8.99
C HIS A 31 -10.35 1.73 -7.74
N LEU A 32 -11.47 1.41 -7.09
CA LEU A 32 -11.82 1.99 -5.79
C LEU A 32 -10.84 1.55 -4.72
N TYR A 33 -10.62 2.43 -3.74
CA TYR A 33 -9.73 2.19 -2.60
C TYR A 33 -10.32 2.71 -1.30
N GLN A 34 -9.83 2.18 -0.18
CA GLN A 34 -10.09 2.74 1.14
C GLN A 34 -8.95 2.49 2.13
N PHE A 35 -8.82 3.40 3.09
CA PHE A 35 -8.04 3.25 4.29
C PHE A 35 -8.99 2.98 5.46
N ILE A 36 -8.71 1.95 6.25
CA ILE A 36 -9.42 1.66 7.49
C ILE A 36 -8.50 2.02 8.65
N VAL A 37 -8.83 3.12 9.32
CA VAL A 37 -8.10 3.62 10.49
C VAL A 37 -9.01 3.45 11.70
N HIS A 38 -8.67 2.49 12.56
CA HIS A 38 -9.55 2.03 13.63
C HIS A 38 -10.92 1.57 13.10
N THR A 39 -11.98 2.32 13.35
CA THR A 39 -13.34 2.03 12.88
C THR A 39 -13.81 2.96 11.76
N VAL A 40 -12.95 3.88 11.31
CA VAL A 40 -13.30 4.90 10.31
C VAL A 40 -12.68 4.52 8.97
N ARG A 41 -13.48 4.65 7.91
CA ARG A 41 -13.09 4.38 6.52
C ARG A 41 -12.88 5.71 5.80
N TYR A 42 -11.77 5.86 5.10
CA TYR A 42 -11.45 7.01 4.25
C TYR A 42 -11.13 6.55 2.84
N GLY A 43 -11.65 7.15 1.78
CA GLY A 43 -11.29 6.68 0.43
C GLY A 43 -12.20 7.19 -0.68
N SER A 44 -12.45 6.31 -1.65
CA SER A 44 -13.36 6.60 -2.76
C SER A 44 -14.74 7.03 -2.27
N TRP A 45 -15.27 8.11 -2.85
CA TRP A 45 -16.51 8.75 -2.40
C TRP A 45 -17.74 7.85 -2.63
N GLU A 46 -17.65 6.94 -3.60
CA GLU A 46 -18.65 5.92 -3.93
C GLU A 46 -18.92 4.95 -2.76
N LEU A 47 -18.00 4.84 -1.80
CA LEU A 47 -18.06 3.88 -0.70
C LEU A 47 -18.76 4.43 0.55
N THR A 48 -19.33 5.64 0.50
CA THR A 48 -19.80 6.37 1.70
C THR A 48 -18.71 6.51 2.78
N ALA A 49 -17.44 6.48 2.36
CA ALA A 49 -16.29 6.69 3.22
C ALA A 49 -16.09 8.18 3.52
N GLU A 50 -15.40 8.47 4.62
CA GLU A 50 -14.94 9.83 4.93
C GLU A 50 -13.95 10.33 3.88
N SER A 51 -13.85 11.65 3.75
CA SER A 51 -12.94 12.25 2.77
C SER A 51 -11.47 11.90 3.07
N PRO A 52 -10.71 11.40 2.08
CA PRO A 52 -9.27 11.14 2.23
C PRO A 52 -8.42 12.43 2.15
N ASP A 53 -9.04 13.61 2.08
CA ASP A 53 -8.37 14.92 2.08
C ASP A 53 -8.02 15.40 3.50
N ILE A 54 -7.49 14.47 4.31
CA ILE A 54 -6.98 14.73 5.66
C ILE A 54 -5.51 14.32 5.75
N GLY A 55 -4.70 15.12 6.46
CA GLY A 55 -3.28 14.85 6.65
C GLY A 55 -3.02 13.59 7.51
N LEU A 56 -1.96 12.83 7.22
CA LEU A 56 -1.57 11.65 8.00
C LEU A 56 -1.32 11.98 9.50
N ASP A 57 -0.88 13.19 9.81
CA ASP A 57 -0.66 13.69 11.17
C ASP A 57 -1.95 13.93 11.97
N THR A 58 -3.09 14.10 11.29
CA THR A 58 -4.41 14.23 11.90
C THR A 58 -4.88 12.92 12.52
N LEU A 59 -4.43 11.78 11.98
CA LEU A 59 -4.77 10.44 12.46
C LEU A 59 -4.14 10.11 13.84
N LYS A 60 -3.22 10.95 14.34
CA LYS A 60 -2.52 10.79 15.63
C LYS A 60 -1.94 9.38 15.89
N LEU A 61 -1.53 8.70 14.81
CA LEU A 61 -0.91 7.37 14.88
C LEU A 61 0.37 7.38 15.70
N ARG A 62 0.54 6.38 16.56
CA ARG A 62 1.75 6.17 17.35
C ARG A 62 2.73 5.29 16.58
N LYS A 63 4.00 5.32 16.97
CA LYS A 63 4.99 4.36 16.46
C LYS A 63 4.48 2.93 16.68
N GLY A 64 4.52 2.12 15.62
CA GLY A 64 4.00 0.75 15.60
C GLY A 64 2.50 0.63 15.30
N SER A 65 1.75 1.74 15.22
CA SER A 65 0.35 1.72 14.78
C SER A 65 0.25 1.18 13.35
N ARG A 66 -0.85 0.47 13.11
CA ARG A 66 -1.20 -0.13 11.83
C ARG A 66 -2.52 0.43 11.36
N LEU A 67 -2.66 0.57 10.05
CA LEU A 67 -3.92 0.80 9.36
C LEU A 67 -3.98 -0.15 8.17
N LEU A 68 -5.18 -0.40 7.67
CA LEU A 68 -5.39 -1.22 6.48
C LEU A 68 -5.64 -0.31 5.29
N TYR A 69 -5.01 -0.63 4.16
CA TYR A 69 -5.28 -0.04 2.86
C TYR A 69 -5.78 -1.15 1.94
N GLU A 70 -6.95 -0.96 1.36
CA GLU A 70 -7.56 -1.88 0.40
C GLU A 70 -7.65 -1.19 -0.96
N TYR A 71 -7.25 -1.92 -2.00
CA TYR A 71 -7.32 -1.48 -3.39
C TYR A 71 -7.95 -2.58 -4.26
N ASP A 72 -8.71 -2.18 -5.28
CA ASP A 72 -9.55 -3.08 -6.08
C ASP A 72 -10.60 -3.80 -5.24
N LEU A 73 -11.63 -3.06 -4.83
CA LEU A 73 -12.68 -3.58 -3.94
C LEU A 73 -13.57 -4.66 -4.55
N ASN A 74 -13.38 -5.02 -5.82
CA ASN A 74 -14.01 -6.21 -6.41
C ASN A 74 -13.24 -7.49 -6.01
N VAL A 75 -11.91 -7.40 -5.96
CA VAL A 75 -10.99 -8.47 -5.53
C VAL A 75 -9.86 -7.89 -4.66
N PRO A 76 -10.17 -7.54 -3.39
CA PRO A 76 -9.33 -6.66 -2.59
C PRO A 76 -7.87 -7.11 -2.46
N TRP A 77 -6.97 -6.21 -2.84
CA TRP A 77 -5.59 -6.23 -2.38
C TRP A 77 -5.49 -5.54 -1.04
N GLU A 78 -5.19 -6.32 0.00
CA GLU A 78 -5.05 -5.83 1.36
C GLU A 78 -3.60 -5.54 1.72
N HIS A 79 -3.33 -4.30 2.14
CA HIS A 79 -2.02 -3.87 2.62
C HIS A 79 -2.09 -3.37 4.06
N GLU A 80 -1.34 -4.02 4.95
CA GLU A 80 -1.05 -3.45 6.27
C GLU A 80 -0.02 -2.31 6.11
N VAL A 81 -0.41 -1.10 6.46
CA VAL A 81 0.48 0.05 6.53
C VAL A 81 0.88 0.27 7.99
N ARG A 82 2.19 0.23 8.27
CA ARG A 82 2.73 0.41 9.61
C ARG A 82 3.52 1.70 9.73
N LEU A 83 3.20 2.53 10.72
CA LEU A 83 4.03 3.69 11.09
C LEU A 83 5.27 3.20 11.85
N GLU A 84 6.40 3.09 11.16
CA GLU A 84 7.64 2.64 11.79
C GLU A 84 8.34 3.72 12.61
N GLU A 85 8.35 4.96 12.11
CA GLU A 85 8.99 6.07 12.80
C GLU A 85 8.52 7.43 12.30
N ARG A 86 8.58 8.44 13.16
CA ARG A 86 8.49 9.85 12.80
C ARG A 86 9.87 10.47 12.99
N ARG A 87 10.40 11.13 11.96
CA ARG A 87 11.71 11.78 11.99
C ARG A 87 11.61 13.17 11.38
N SER A 88 12.54 14.06 11.73
CA SER A 88 12.70 15.33 11.03
C SER A 88 13.06 15.08 9.57
N ALA A 89 12.50 15.89 8.67
CA ALA A 89 12.87 15.86 7.27
C ALA A 89 14.36 16.14 7.11
N LYS A 90 15.02 15.36 6.25
CA LYS A 90 16.43 15.58 5.95
C LYS A 90 16.55 16.73 4.94
N PRO A 91 17.49 17.66 5.12
CA PRO A 91 17.83 18.63 4.08
C PRO A 91 18.17 17.92 2.76
N GLU A 92 17.84 18.57 1.64
CA GLU A 92 18.19 18.11 0.28
C GLU A 92 17.58 16.75 -0.14
N THR A 93 16.62 16.22 0.63
CA THR A 93 15.88 15.00 0.25
C THR A 93 14.50 15.38 -0.30
N HIS A 94 14.16 14.84 -1.47
CA HIS A 94 12.81 14.95 -2.02
C HIS A 94 11.91 13.85 -1.44
N TYR A 95 10.71 14.24 -1.02
CA TYR A 95 9.68 13.35 -0.52
C TYR A 95 8.44 13.45 -1.44
N PRO A 96 7.66 12.36 -1.61
CA PRO A 96 7.83 11.04 -1.02
C PRO A 96 9.00 10.26 -1.65
N CYS A 97 9.61 9.34 -0.90
CA CYS A 97 10.67 8.48 -1.42
C CYS A 97 10.57 7.05 -0.90
N CYS A 98 10.94 6.07 -1.73
CA CYS A 98 11.04 4.66 -1.35
C CYS A 98 12.46 4.36 -0.90
N ILE A 99 12.62 3.82 0.31
CA ILE A 99 13.91 3.56 0.95
C ILE A 99 14.18 2.07 1.18
N GLY A 100 13.30 1.20 0.67
CA GLY A 100 13.45 -0.25 0.75
C GLY A 100 12.22 -0.97 0.26
N GLY A 101 12.38 -2.23 -0.10
CA GLY A 101 11.29 -3.11 -0.50
C GLY A 101 11.81 -4.49 -0.85
N ASP A 102 10.90 -5.45 -0.91
CA ASP A 102 11.18 -6.78 -1.42
C ASP A 102 9.92 -7.37 -2.08
N GLY A 103 10.13 -8.34 -2.96
CA GLY A 103 9.09 -9.01 -3.72
C GLY A 103 8.57 -8.20 -4.92
N ASN A 104 8.30 -8.93 -6.00
CA ASN A 104 7.61 -8.41 -7.18
C ASN A 104 6.17 -8.13 -6.82
N CYS A 105 5.72 -6.91 -7.14
CA CYS A 105 4.32 -6.55 -6.98
C CYS A 105 3.48 -7.28 -8.03
N PRO A 106 2.29 -7.77 -7.66
CA PRO A 106 1.34 -8.26 -8.63
C PRO A 106 1.01 -7.14 -9.64
N PRO A 107 0.96 -7.43 -10.95
CA PRO A 107 0.45 -6.48 -11.93
C PRO A 107 -1.00 -6.06 -11.63
N GLU A 108 -1.40 -4.90 -12.15
CA GLU A 108 -2.80 -4.51 -12.22
C GLU A 108 -3.66 -5.65 -12.81
N ASP A 109 -4.87 -5.83 -12.31
CA ASP A 109 -5.83 -6.84 -12.79
C ASP A 109 -5.31 -8.29 -12.82
N SER A 110 -4.33 -8.62 -11.98
CA SER A 110 -3.77 -9.99 -11.88
C SER A 110 -4.72 -11.02 -11.26
N GLY A 111 -5.97 -10.64 -10.97
CA GLY A 111 -7.03 -11.54 -10.49
C GLY A 111 -6.99 -11.83 -8.99
N GLY A 112 -6.43 -10.91 -8.21
CA GLY A 112 -6.45 -10.93 -6.75
C GLY A 112 -5.35 -11.76 -6.08
N PRO A 113 -5.24 -11.69 -4.73
CA PRO A 113 -4.13 -12.27 -3.96
C PRO A 113 -4.01 -13.79 -4.08
N GLU A 114 -5.13 -14.51 -4.12
CA GLU A 114 -5.14 -15.98 -4.19
C GLU A 114 -4.54 -16.48 -5.51
N ARG A 115 -4.96 -15.88 -6.62
CA ARG A 115 -4.49 -16.25 -7.95
C ARG A 115 -3.00 -15.95 -8.12
N TRP A 116 -2.56 -14.79 -7.63
CA TRP A 116 -1.14 -14.42 -7.66
C TRP A 116 -0.26 -15.36 -6.83
N THR A 117 -0.73 -15.74 -5.64
CA THR A 117 0.00 -16.68 -4.77
C THR A 117 0.16 -18.04 -5.47
N ARG A 118 -0.92 -18.58 -6.06
CA ARG A 118 -0.87 -19.84 -6.80
C ARG A 118 0.13 -19.80 -7.97
N GLN A 119 0.12 -18.74 -8.78
CA GLN A 119 1.05 -18.60 -9.91
C GLN A 119 2.51 -18.62 -9.45
N LYS A 120 2.80 -18.00 -8.29
CA LYS A 120 4.15 -18.03 -7.71
C LYS A 120 4.54 -19.42 -7.23
N ASP A 121 3.63 -20.13 -6.57
CA ASP A 121 3.88 -21.49 -6.10
C ASP A 121 4.12 -22.45 -7.26
N GLU A 122 3.33 -22.33 -8.34
CA GLU A 122 3.51 -23.10 -9.58
C GLU A 122 4.85 -22.77 -10.27
N ALA A 123 5.20 -21.49 -10.38
CA ALA A 123 6.47 -21.07 -10.96
C ALA A 123 7.68 -21.59 -10.17
N LEU A 124 7.63 -21.53 -8.83
CA LEU A 124 8.66 -22.06 -7.95
C LEU A 124 8.77 -23.58 -8.08
N GLY A 125 7.65 -24.31 -8.16
CA GLY A 125 7.65 -25.76 -8.38
C GLY A 125 8.30 -26.16 -9.69
N LEU A 126 8.05 -25.42 -10.77
CA LEU A 126 8.65 -25.67 -12.09
C LEU A 126 10.15 -25.32 -12.16
N GLU A 127 10.64 -24.40 -11.34
CA GLU A 127 12.08 -24.12 -11.24
C GLU A 127 12.81 -25.26 -10.49
N MET A 128 12.22 -25.79 -9.43
CA MET A 128 12.80 -26.92 -8.68
C MET A 128 12.90 -28.21 -9.52
N ASP A 129 11.91 -28.47 -10.38
CA ASP A 129 11.93 -29.63 -11.28
C ASP A 129 12.97 -29.51 -12.40
N LYS A 130 13.45 -28.30 -12.71
CA LYS A 130 14.48 -28.06 -13.74
C LYS A 130 15.91 -28.20 -13.22
N ASP A 131 16.09 -28.18 -11.91
CA ASP A 131 17.39 -28.30 -11.24
C ASP A 131 17.73 -29.75 -10.84
N LEU A 132 16.94 -30.74 -11.30
CA LEU A 132 17.05 -32.16 -10.99
C LEU A 132 17.59 -33.01 -12.16
#